data_AF-A0A150MPC2-F1
#
_entry.id   AF-A0A150MPC2-F1
#
_cell.length_a   1.000
_cell.length_b   1.000
_cell.length_c   1.000
_cell.angle_alpha   90.00
_cell.angle_beta   90.00
_cell.angle_gamma   90.00
#
_symmetry.space_group_name_H-M   'P 1'
#
loop_
_entity.id
_entity.type
_entity.pdbx_description
1 polymer ?
#
loop_
_entity_poly.entity_id
_entity_poly.type
_entity_poly.pdbx_seq_one_letter_code
_entity_poly.pdbx_strand_id
1 'polypeptide(L)'
;MTNLQRLMLEIKGIELDQNELIVYLEENCLKAHDEYVPSSATNKRNIYKTALSILESIANNPKLMKSYKLDDMTISDFHENLLARIDQLERKIRSMKDDEQEQVFMLFNS
;
A
#
# COMPACT_ATOMS: atom_id res chain seq x y z
N MET A 1 -14.70 3.69 8.13
CA MET A 1 -14.01 3.62 6.81
C MET A 1 -13.62 2.17 6.59
N THR A 2 -13.81 1.62 5.39
CA THR A 2 -13.43 0.23 5.09
C THR A 2 -11.95 0.12 4.72
N ASN A 3 -11.39 -1.09 4.79
CA ASN A 3 -10.04 -1.39 4.29
C ASN A 3 -9.86 -0.96 2.84
N LEU A 4 -10.87 -1.20 1.99
CA LEU A 4 -10.87 -0.76 0.60
C LEU A 4 -10.78 0.76 0.46
N GLN A 5 -11.63 1.50 1.20
CA GLN A 5 -11.60 2.97 1.19
C GLN A 5 -10.25 3.50 1.67
N ARG A 6 -9.65 2.86 2.67
CA ARG A 6 -8.33 3.22 3.18
C ARG A 6 -7.23 2.99 2.14
N LEU A 7 -7.29 1.87 1.42
CA LEU A 7 -6.36 1.54 0.34
C LEU A 7 -6.47 2.55 -0.80
N MET A 8 -7.69 2.89 -1.24
CA MET A 8 -7.93 3.91 -2.29
C MET A 8 -7.31 5.27 -1.95
N LEU A 9 -7.22 5.62 -0.67
CA LEU A 9 -6.53 6.85 -0.24
C LEU A 9 -5.01 6.76 -0.38
N GLU A 10 -4.40 5.57 -0.25
CA GLU A 10 -2.96 5.40 -0.45
C GLU A 10 -2.55 5.38 -1.91
N ILE A 11 -3.36 4.75 -2.77
CA ILE A 11 -3.12 4.66 -4.21
C ILE A 11 -3.79 5.82 -4.97
N LYS A 12 -4.09 6.94 -4.30
CA LYS A 12 -4.80 8.07 -4.90
C LYS A 12 -4.07 8.56 -6.15
N GLY A 13 -4.76 8.53 -7.31
CA GLY A 13 -4.20 8.85 -8.62
C GLY A 13 -3.98 7.62 -9.51
N ILE A 14 -4.10 6.41 -8.96
CA ILE A 14 -4.15 5.15 -9.71
C ILE A 14 -5.61 4.68 -9.71
N GLU A 15 -6.20 4.63 -10.89
CA GLU A 15 -7.54 4.08 -11.12
C GLU A 15 -7.42 2.60 -11.51
N LEU A 16 -7.65 1.70 -10.57
CA LEU A 16 -7.74 0.26 -10.79
C LEU A 16 -9.17 -0.22 -10.56
N ASP A 17 -9.52 -1.37 -11.14
CA ASP A 17 -10.84 -1.94 -10.93
C ASP A 17 -11.03 -2.36 -9.47
N GLN A 18 -12.25 -2.16 -8.96
CA GLN A 18 -12.54 -2.48 -7.57
C GLN A 18 -12.35 -3.98 -7.28
N ASN A 19 -12.60 -4.86 -8.24
CA ASN A 19 -12.38 -6.29 -8.07
C ASN A 19 -10.89 -6.62 -7.97
N GLU A 20 -10.04 -5.95 -8.75
CA GLU A 20 -8.58 -6.11 -8.64
C GLU A 20 -8.09 -5.69 -7.25
N LEU A 21 -8.57 -4.55 -6.75
CA LEU A 21 -8.24 -4.07 -5.40
C LEU A 21 -8.68 -5.05 -4.30
N ILE A 22 -9.83 -5.69 -4.48
CA ILE A 22 -10.31 -6.73 -3.55
C ILE A 22 -9.37 -7.93 -3.56
N VAL A 23 -8.92 -8.39 -4.73
CA VAL A 23 -7.97 -9.50 -4.85
C VAL A 23 -6.66 -9.19 -4.12
N TYR A 24 -6.07 -8.01 -4.35
CA TYR A 24 -4.83 -7.62 -3.65
C TYR A 24 -5.00 -7.53 -2.13
N LEU A 25 -6.16 -7.08 -1.65
CA LEU A 25 -6.47 -7.05 -0.22
C LEU A 25 -6.56 -8.47 0.35
N GLU A 26 -7.24 -9.38 -0.36
CA GLU A 26 -7.39 -10.77 0.05
C GLU A 26 -6.03 -11.50 0.10
N GLU A 27 -5.13 -11.25 -0.86
CA GLU A 27 -3.75 -11.76 -0.86
C GLU A 27 -2.95 -11.31 0.38
N ASN A 28 -3.28 -10.15 0.94
CA ASN A 28 -2.67 -9.59 2.14
C ASN A 28 -3.47 -9.85 3.42
N CYS A 29 -4.35 -10.87 3.40
CA CYS A 29 -5.19 -11.28 4.52
C CYS A 29 -6.12 -10.18 5.05
N LEU A 30 -6.58 -9.28 4.17
CA LEU A 30 -7.53 -8.21 4.49
C LEU A 30 -8.82 -8.42 3.70
N LYS A 31 -9.96 -8.30 4.38
CA LYS A 31 -11.25 -8.25 3.70
C LYS A 31 -11.55 -6.80 3.31
N ALA A 32 -11.92 -6.59 2.06
CA ALA A 32 -12.16 -5.27 1.50
C ALA A 32 -13.28 -4.47 2.21
N HIS A 33 -14.32 -5.18 2.64
CA HIS A 33 -15.49 -4.59 3.30
C HIS A 33 -15.40 -4.54 4.83
N ASP A 34 -14.34 -5.11 5.42
CA ASP A 34 -14.13 -5.01 6.86
C ASP A 34 -13.79 -3.57 7.26
N GLU A 35 -14.15 -3.22 8.49
CA GLU A 35 -13.85 -1.93 9.07
C GLU A 35 -12.33 -1.79 9.26
N TYR A 36 -11.78 -0.69 8.74
CA TYR A 36 -10.39 -0.36 8.95
C TYR A 36 -10.17 0.06 10.41
N VAL A 37 -9.25 -0.64 11.08
CA VAL A 37 -8.90 -0.40 12.49
C VAL A 37 -7.58 0.36 12.56
N PRO A 38 -7.58 1.70 12.78
CA PRO A 38 -6.36 2.51 12.77
C PRO A 38 -5.42 2.19 13.94
N SER A 39 -5.96 1.60 15.01
CA SER A 39 -5.22 1.20 16.21
C SER A 39 -4.44 -0.09 16.06
N SER A 40 -4.74 -0.93 15.05
CA SER A 40 -3.95 -2.12 14.78
C SER A 40 -2.81 -1.77 13.82
N ALA A 41 -1.57 -1.87 14.31
CA ALA A 41 -0.40 -1.72 13.46
C ALA A 41 -0.37 -2.81 12.38
N THR A 42 -0.85 -4.02 12.71
CA THR A 42 -0.95 -5.15 11.78
C THR A 42 -1.88 -4.84 10.60
N ASN A 43 -3.09 -4.33 10.85
CA ASN A 43 -4.04 -3.97 9.80
C ASN A 43 -3.44 -2.87 8.89
N LYS A 44 -2.92 -1.81 9.51
CA LYS A 44 -2.28 -0.70 8.79
C LYS A 44 -1.07 -1.15 7.96
N ARG A 45 -0.28 -2.10 8.47
CA ARG A 45 0.87 -2.68 7.77
C ARG A 45 0.42 -3.49 6.56
N ASN A 46 -0.62 -4.31 6.70
CA ASN A 46 -1.16 -5.10 5.60
C ASN A 46 -1.76 -4.22 4.49
N ILE A 47 -2.39 -3.09 4.83
CA ILE A 47 -2.85 -2.11 3.84
C ILE A 47 -1.66 -1.55 3.03
N TYR A 48 -0.56 -1.20 3.71
CA TYR A 48 0.63 -0.71 3.00
C TYR A 48 1.30 -1.79 2.15
N LYS A 49 1.34 -3.04 2.61
CA LYS A 49 1.81 -4.17 1.79
C LYS A 49 0.95 -4.33 0.53
N THR A 50 -0.37 -4.22 0.68
CA THR A 50 -1.30 -4.26 -0.45
C THR A 50 -1.01 -3.14 -1.45
N ALA A 51 -0.83 -1.91 -0.96
CA ALA A 51 -0.49 -0.77 -1.79
C ALA A 51 0.88 -0.96 -2.48
N LEU A 52 1.86 -1.53 -1.78
CA LEU A 52 3.17 -1.86 -2.33
C LEU A 52 3.05 -2.85 -3.50
N SER A 53 2.32 -3.97 -3.31
CA SER A 53 2.12 -4.96 -4.37
C SER A 53 1.44 -4.38 -5.61
N ILE A 54 0.49 -3.47 -5.42
CA ILE A 54 -0.15 -2.74 -6.53
C ILE A 54 0.86 -1.89 -7.29
N LEU A 55 1.68 -1.10 -6.59
CA LEU A 55 2.68 -0.23 -7.21
C LEU A 55 3.76 -1.04 -7.92
N GLU A 56 4.18 -2.16 -7.36
CA GLU A 56 5.11 -3.10 -7.99
C GLU A 56 4.50 -3.71 -9.26
N SER A 57 3.23 -4.09 -9.24
CA SER A 57 2.53 -4.60 -10.43
C SER A 57 2.46 -3.54 -11.54
N ILE A 58 2.27 -2.26 -11.18
CA ILE A 58 2.29 -1.15 -12.14
C ILE A 58 3.69 -0.93 -12.68
N ALA A 59 4.71 -0.94 -11.82
CA ALA A 59 6.12 -0.78 -12.22
C ALA A 59 6.58 -1.93 -13.14
N ASN A 60 6.09 -3.15 -12.91
CA ASN A 60 6.37 -4.32 -13.74
C ASN A 60 5.62 -4.32 -15.08
N ASN A 61 4.60 -3.47 -15.26
CA ASN A 61 3.80 -3.42 -16.47
C ASN A 61 3.92 -2.06 -17.20
N PRO A 62 4.77 -1.96 -18.23
CA PRO A 62 4.97 -0.72 -19.01
C PRO A 62 3.69 -0.15 -19.64
N LYS A 63 2.67 -0.98 -19.91
CA LYS A 63 1.39 -0.50 -20.43
C LYS A 63 0.61 0.28 -19.38
N LEU A 64 0.62 -0.18 -18.13
CA LEU A 64 -0.02 0.51 -17.01
C LEU A 64 0.71 1.82 -16.68
N MET A 65 2.04 1.84 -16.76
CA MET A 65 2.80 3.08 -16.60
C MET A 65 2.40 4.16 -17.62
N LYS A 66 2.08 3.76 -18.85
CA LYS A 66 1.64 4.69 -19.90
C LYS A 66 0.22 5.22 -19.67
N SER A 67 -0.66 4.48 -19.00
CA SER A 67 -2.04 4.91 -18.74
C SER A 67 -2.15 5.91 -17.57
N TYR A 68 -1.24 5.86 -16.60
CA TYR A 68 -1.30 6.73 -15.41
C TYR A 68 -0.39 7.97 -15.48
N LYS A 69 0.27 8.22 -16.62
CA LYS A 69 1.04 9.46 -16.80
C LYS A 69 0.11 10.68 -16.79
N LEU A 70 0.55 11.75 -16.13
CA LEU A 70 -0.01 13.08 -16.37
C LEU A 70 0.54 13.58 -17.71
N ASP A 71 -0.27 14.29 -18.50
CA ASP A 71 0.02 14.64 -19.90
C ASP A 71 1.37 15.34 -20.14
N ASP A 72 1.92 16.00 -19.11
CA ASP A 72 3.18 16.75 -19.16
C ASP A 72 4.41 16.04 -18.55
N MET A 73 4.26 14.82 -18.02
CA MET A 73 5.37 14.08 -17.39
C MET A 73 5.93 12.98 -18.31
N THR A 74 7.26 12.84 -18.38
CA THR A 74 7.86 11.76 -19.17
C THR A 74 7.65 10.40 -18.50
N ILE A 75 7.70 9.32 -19.28
CA ILE A 75 7.60 7.94 -18.74
C ILE A 75 8.72 7.68 -17.74
N SER A 76 9.92 8.23 -17.98
CA SER A 76 11.06 8.13 -17.09
C SER A 76 10.81 8.82 -15.75
N ASP A 77 10.28 10.06 -15.76
CA ASP A 77 9.96 10.79 -14.53
C ASP A 77 8.85 10.10 -13.73
N PHE A 78 7.84 9.54 -14.41
CA PHE A 78 6.81 8.73 -13.74
C PHE A 78 7.41 7.49 -13.08
N HIS A 79 8.31 6.80 -13.80
CA HIS A 79 8.99 5.62 -13.27
C HIS A 79 9.85 5.94 -12.05
N GLU A 80 10.62 7.02 -12.09
CA GLU A 80 11.43 7.47 -10.95
C GLU A 80 10.56 7.83 -9.75
N ASN A 81 9.47 8.56 -9.96
CA ASN A 81 8.52 8.90 -8.90
C ASN A 81 7.84 7.64 -8.32
N LEU A 82 7.49 6.67 -9.17
CA LEU A 82 6.91 5.40 -8.77
C LEU A 82 7.88 4.57 -7.93
N LEU A 83 9.13 4.43 -8.38
CA LEU A 83 10.19 3.75 -7.63
C LEU A 83 10.50 4.44 -6.30
N ALA A 84 10.54 5.78 -6.28
CA ALA A 84 10.70 6.53 -5.04
C ALA A 84 9.54 6.29 -4.06
N ARG A 85 8.30 6.17 -4.57
CA ARG A 85 7.13 5.86 -3.76
C ARG A 85 7.18 4.42 -3.22
N ILE A 86 7.63 3.46 -4.02
CA ILE A 86 7.87 2.07 -3.62
C ILE A 86 8.88 2.03 -2.47
N ASP A 87 10.06 2.65 -2.62
CA ASP A 87 11.09 2.68 -1.57
C ASP A 87 10.60 3.37 -0.28
N GLN A 88 9.85 4.48 -0.40
CA GLN A 88 9.22 5.14 0.75
C GLN A 88 8.25 4.20 1.49
N LEU A 89 7.41 3.46 0.75
CA LEU A 89 6.47 2.51 1.33
C LEU A 89 7.17 1.31 1.96
N GLU A 90 8.18 0.74 1.31
CA GLU A 90 9.00 -0.34 1.86
C GLU A 90 9.66 0.06 3.17
N ARG A 91 10.32 1.22 3.21
CA ARG A 91 10.95 1.75 4.43
C ARG A 91 9.92 1.96 5.53
N LYS A 92 8.75 2.49 5.18
CA LYS A 92 7.64 2.69 6.13
C LYS A 92 7.16 1.36 6.69
N ILE A 93 6.92 0.35 5.85
CA ILE A 93 6.52 -1.01 6.27
C ILE A 93 7.58 -1.65 7.17
N ARG A 94 8.87 -1.46 6.87
CA ARG A 94 9.98 -1.97 7.70
C ARG A 94 10.12 -1.23 9.03
N SER A 95 9.82 0.07 9.06
CA SER A 95 9.84 0.89 10.28
C SER A 95 8.64 0.65 11.20
N MET A 96 7.55 0.09 10.66
CA MET A 96 6.39 -0.29 11.46
C MET A 96 6.72 -1.52 12.29
N LYS A 97 6.68 -1.36 13.61
CA LYS A 97 6.70 -2.48 14.54
C LYS A 97 5.36 -3.20 14.45
N ASP A 98 5.37 -4.53 14.37
CA ASP A 98 4.14 -5.31 14.51
C ASP A 98 3.59 -5.16 15.93
N ASP A 99 2.27 -5.32 16.11
CA ASP A 99 1.58 -5.15 17.40
C ASP A 99 2.21 -6.01 18.53
N GLU A 100 2.79 -7.17 18.18
CA GLU A 100 3.53 -8.03 19.12
C GLU A 100 4.85 -7.42 19.60
N GLN A 101 5.57 -6.69 18.74
CA GLN A 101 6.85 -6.07 19.10
C GLN A 101 6.67 -4.83 20.00
N GLU A 102 5.56 -4.11 19.85
CA GLU A 102 5.21 -3.01 20.76
C GLU A 102 4.88 -3.52 22.17
N GLN A 103 4.14 -4.62 22.29
CA GLN A 103 3.82 -5.23 23.59
C GLN A 103 5.07 -5.76 24.30
N VAL A 104 5.97 -6.41 23.56
CA VAL A 104 7.25 -6.91 24.09
C VAL A 104 8.09 -5.76 24.65
N PHE A 105 8.16 -4.62 23.96
CA PHE A 105 8.94 -3.48 24.43
C PHE A 105 8.37 -2.85 25.72
N MET A 106 7.04 -2.85 25.90
CA MET A 106 6.40 -2.38 27.14
C MET A 106 6.65 -3.33 28.33
N LEU A 107 6.72 -4.64 28.08
CA LEU A 107 6.98 -5.64 29.11
C LEU A 107 8.43 -5.61 29.64
N PHE A 108 9.40 -5.19 28.82
CA PHE A 108 10.81 -5.10 29.23
C PHE A 108 11.20 -3.76 29.88
N ASN A 109 10.32 -2.77 29.86
CA ASN A 109 10.55 -1.43 30.40
C ASN A 109 9.68 -1.11 31.64
N SER A 110 9.01 -2.11 32.21
CA SER A 110 8.19 -2.00 33.43
C SER A 110 8.90 -2.57 34.66
#